data_AF-A0A2R7TA35-F1
#
_entry.id   AF-A0A2R7TA35-F1
#
_cell.length_a   1.000
_cell.length_b   1.000
_cell.length_c   1.000
_cell.angle_alpha   90.00
_cell.angle_beta   90.00
_cell.angle_gamma   90.00
#
_symmetry.space_group_name_H-M   'P 1'
#
loop_
_entity.id
_entity.type
_entity.pdbx_description
1 polymer ?
#
loop_
_entity_poly.entity_id
_entity_poly.type
_entity_poly.pdbx_seq_one_letter_code
_entity_poly.pdbx_strand_id
1 'polypeptide(L)' 'MASKRDYYDILGLAKNATEEDIKKAYRKLAMKFHPDRNQGDGAKKAEEQFKEAKEAYEMLSDGQRRAAYDQYG' A
#
# COMPACT_ATOMS: atom_id res chain seq x y z
N MET A 1 5.21 -10.48 18.44
CA MET A 1 5.29 -9.01 18.27
C MET A 1 4.37 -8.66 17.12
N ALA A 2 3.31 -7.90 17.38
CA ALA A 2 2.22 -7.70 16.43
C ALA A 2 2.66 -6.81 15.26
N SER A 3 3.12 -7.47 14.19
CA SER A 3 2.83 -7.17 12.79
C SER A 3 2.64 -5.70 12.45
N LYS A 4 3.74 -4.97 12.28
CA LYS A 4 3.75 -3.86 11.34
C LYS A 4 3.34 -4.50 10.01
N ARG A 5 2.09 -4.28 9.55
CA ARG A 5 1.54 -4.98 8.38
C ARG A 5 2.53 -4.82 7.24
N ASP A 6 2.95 -5.95 6.65
CA ASP A 6 3.90 -5.93 5.56
C ASP A 6 3.38 -5.00 4.46
N TYR A 7 4.23 -4.18 3.84
CA TYR A 7 3.79 -3.30 2.75
C TYR A 7 3.16 -4.10 1.60
N TYR A 8 3.64 -5.32 1.39
CA TYR A 8 3.03 -6.28 0.46
C TYR A 8 1.60 -6.66 0.88
N ASP A 9 1.35 -6.95 2.16
CA ASP A 9 0.01 -7.27 2.65
C ASP A 9 -0.94 -6.07 2.55
N ILE A 10 -0.46 -4.86 2.81
CA ILE A 10 -1.22 -3.62 2.67
C ILE A 10 -1.68 -3.45 1.21
N LEU A 11 -0.79 -3.71 0.26
CA LEU A 11 -1.13 -3.68 -1.17
C LEU A 11 -1.90 -4.93 -1.64
N GLY A 12 -2.02 -5.97 -0.81
CA GLY A 12 -2.61 -7.25 -1.18
C GLY A 12 -1.78 -8.01 -2.22
N LEU A 13 -0.46 -7.89 -2.13
CA LEU A 13 0.53 -8.47 -3.02
C LEU A 13 1.39 -9.49 -2.29
N ALA A 14 1.99 -10.40 -3.04
CA ALA A 14 3.02 -11.29 -2.53
C ALA A 14 4.40 -10.59 -2.56
N LYS A 15 5.35 -11.04 -1.73
CA LYS A 15 6.71 -10.46 -1.66
C LYS A 15 7.49 -10.55 -2.98
N ASN A 16 7.09 -11.46 -3.88
CA ASN A 16 7.63 -11.61 -5.23
C ASN A 16 6.95 -10.70 -6.28
N ALA A 17 6.05 -9.80 -5.87
CA ALA A 17 5.37 -8.90 -6.78
C ALA A 17 6.34 -7.99 -7.53
N THR A 18 6.05 -7.73 -8.80
CA THR A 18 6.84 -6.82 -9.64
C THR A 18 6.46 -5.36 -9.36
N GLU A 19 7.29 -4.41 -9.79
CA GLU A 19 6.95 -2.98 -9.72
C GLU A 19 5.63 -2.65 -10.44
N GLU A 20 5.35 -3.35 -11.54
CA GLU A 20 4.07 -3.24 -12.24
C GLU A 20 2.90 -3.69 -11.37
N ASP A 21 3.05 -4.79 -10.63
CA ASP A 21 2.01 -5.30 -9.73
C ASP A 21 1.77 -4.33 -8.58
N ILE A 22 2.84 -3.77 -7.99
CA ILE A 22 2.81 -2.74 -6.96
C ILE A 22 2.03 -1.52 -7.45
N LYS A 23 2.33 -1.03 -8.66
CA LYS A 23 1.64 0.11 -9.27
C LYS A 23 0.17 -0.19 -9.57
N LYS A 24 -0.14 -1.39 -10.08
CA LYS A 24 -1.52 -1.83 -10.36
C LYS A 24 -2.33 -1.97 -9.08
N ALA A 25 -1.77 -2.56 -8.03
CA ALA A 25 -2.42 -2.71 -6.73
C ALA A 25 -2.70 -1.36 -6.08
N TYR A 26 -1.69 -0.47 -6.04
CA TYR A 26 -1.87 0.89 -5.52
C TYR A 26 -2.97 1.64 -6.27
N ARG A 27 -3.01 1.59 -7.61
CA ARG A 27 -4.12 2.20 -8.38
C ARG A 27 -5.48 1.65 -7.99
N LYS A 28 -5.62 0.33 -7.83
CA LYS A 28 -6.88 -0.29 -7.42
C LYS A 28 -7.31 0.17 -6.03
N LEU A 29 -6.41 0.20 -5.06
CA LEU A 29 -6.68 0.66 -3.70
C LEU A 29 -6.98 2.16 -3.66
N ALA A 30 -6.22 2.97 -4.39
CA ALA A 30 -6.43 4.41 -4.51
C ALA A 30 -7.82 4.74 -5.07
N MET A 31 -8.28 4.00 -6.08
CA MET A 31 -9.64 4.15 -6.61
C MET A 31 -10.71 3.65 -5.64
N LYS A 32 -10.44 2.55 -4.91
CA LYS A 32 -11.37 1.98 -3.93
C LYS A 32 -11.58 2.89 -2.72
N PHE A 33 -10.50 3.51 -2.24
CA PHE A 33 -10.48 4.39 -1.07
C PHE A 33 -10.49 5.88 -1.43
N HIS A 34 -10.76 6.21 -2.70
CA HIS A 34 -10.78 7.59 -3.16
C HIS A 34 -11.84 8.40 -2.36
N PRO A 35 -11.54 9.63 -1.91
CA PRO A 35 -12.47 10.45 -1.13
C PRO A 35 -13.76 10.77 -1.89
N ASP A 36 -13.69 10.87 -3.21
CA ASP A 36 -14.87 11.06 -4.07
C ASP A 36 -15.91 9.93 -3.92
N ARG A 37 -15.44 8.69 -3.69
CA ARG A 37 -16.29 7.49 -3.55
C ARG A 37 -16.59 7.14 -2.09
N ASN A 38 -15.84 7.71 -1.14
CA ASN A 38 -15.96 7.43 0.28
C ASN A 38 -16.22 8.74 1.04
N GLN A 39 -17.49 9.10 1.15
CA GLN A 39 -17.97 10.28 1.87
C GLN A 39 -18.68 9.87 3.16
N GLY A 40 -18.73 10.76 4.16
CA GLY A 40 -19.37 10.50 5.46
C GLY A 40 -18.50 9.65 6.41
N ASP A 41 -19.13 8.81 7.23
CA ASP A 41 -18.44 8.04 8.28
C ASP A 41 -17.36 7.06 7.75
N GLY A 42 -17.50 6.63 6.49
CA GLY A 42 -16.52 5.78 5.80
C GLY A 42 -15.26 6.52 5.34
N ALA A 43 -15.27 7.86 5.31
CA ALA A 43 -14.17 8.67 4.79
C ALA A 43 -12.90 8.52 5.63
N LYS A 44 -13.02 8.53 6.97
CA LYS A 44 -11.86 8.33 7.87
C LYS A 44 -11.17 7.00 7.64
N LYS A 45 -11.94 5.92 7.53
CA LYS A 45 -11.41 4.57 7.30
C LYS A 45 -10.80 4.41 5.91
N ALA A 46 -11.38 5.07 4.90
CA ALA A 46 -10.82 5.11 3.56
C ALA A 46 -9.52 5.91 3.54
N GLU A 47 -9.45 7.05 4.24
CA GLU A 47 -8.24 7.87 4.36
C GLU A 47 -7.09 7.11 5.03
N GLU A 48 -7.35 6.39 6.12
CA GLU A 48 -6.35 5.54 6.78
C GLU A 48 -5.80 4.48 5.84
N GLN A 49 -6.68 3.72 5.16
CA GLN A 49 -6.22 2.70 4.22
C GLN A 49 -5.53 3.29 2.99
N PHE A 50 -5.94 4.48 2.55
CA PHE A 50 -5.28 5.19 1.47
C PHE A 50 -3.86 5.63 1.87
N LYS A 51 -3.68 6.15 3.09
CA LYS A 51 -2.37 6.52 3.63
C LYS A 51 -1.45 5.30 3.72
N GLU A 52 -1.93 4.19 4.28
CA GLU A 52 -1.16 2.96 4.35
C GLU A 52 -0.77 2.44 2.96
N ALA A 53 -1.72 2.39 2.01
CA ALA A 53 -1.44 1.96 0.64
C ALA A 53 -0.44 2.88 -0.07
N LYS A 54 -0.48 4.18 0.19
CA LYS A 54 0.47 5.15 -0.34
C LYS A 54 1.87 4.95 0.24
N GLU A 55 1.99 4.78 1.56
CA GLU A 55 3.27 4.53 2.21
C GLU A 55 3.90 3.22 1.72
N ALA A 56 3.10 2.16 1.61
CA ALA A 56 3.52 0.89 1.05
C ALA A 56 4.01 1.03 -0.41
N TYR A 57 3.28 1.78 -1.23
CA TYR A 57 3.70 2.06 -2.61
C TYR A 57 4.99 2.88 -2.66
N GLU A 58 5.16 3.92 -1.85
CA GLU A 58 6.38 4.74 -1.83
C GLU A 58 7.63 3.97 -1.37
N MET A 59 7.45 2.95 -0.53
CA MET A 59 8.54 2.07 -0.10
C MET A 59 8.85 0.98 -1.11
N LEU A 60 7.83 0.40 -1.75
CA LEU A 60 8.01 -0.75 -2.65
C LEU A 60 8.23 -0.37 -4.13
N SER A 61 7.81 0.82 -4.56
CA SER A 61 7.99 1.28 -5.95
C SER A 61 9.39 1.81 -6.25
N ASP A 62 10.18 2.13 -5.21
CA ASP A 62 11.58 2.49 -5.34
C ASP A 62 12.43 1.24 -5.07
N GLY A 63 13.12 0.74 -6.09
CA GLY A 63 13.94 -0.47 -5.98
C GLY A 63 15.00 -0.39 -4.88
N GLN A 64 15.55 0.79 -4.57
CA GLN A 64 16.52 0.95 -3.48
C GLN A 64 15.85 0.87 -2.11
N ARG A 65 14.68 1.54 -1.94
CA ARG A 65 13.91 1.49 -0.68
C ARG A 65 13.33 0.11 -0.44
N ARG A 66 12.86 -0.55 -1.49
CA ARG A 66 12.39 -1.93 -1.46
C ARG A 66 13.50 -2.88 -1.06
N ALA A 67 14.68 -2.77 -1.68
CA ALA A 67 15.83 -3.61 -1.32
C ALA A 67 16.23 -3.40 0.15
N ALA A 68 16.25 -2.15 0.64
CA ALA A 68 16.49 -1.86 2.04
C ALA A 68 15.40 -2.45 2.95
N TYR A 69 14.12 -2.31 2.57
CA TYR A 69 13.00 -2.90 3.30
C TYR A 69 13.10 -4.44 3.35
N ASP A 70 13.37 -5.09 2.22
CA ASP A 70 13.49 -6.54 2.13
C ASP A 70 14.76 -7.05 2.87
N GLN A 71 15.78 -6.21 3.04
CA GLN A 71 17.02 -6.54 3.75
C GLN A 71 16.94 -6.35 5.28
N TYR A 72 16.16 -5.37 5.74
CA TYR A 72 16.04 -5.02 7.17
C TYR A 72 14.68 -5.37 7.80
N GLY A 73 13.72 -5.84 7.00
CA GLY A 73 12.35 -6.19 7.40
C GLY A 73 12.16 -7.60 7.94
#